data_AF-A0AAD0AEA3-F1
#
_entry.id   AF-A0AAD0AEA3-F1
#
_cell.length_a   1.000
_cell.length_b   1.000
_cell.length_c   1.000
_cell.angle_alpha   90.00
_cell.angle_beta   90.00
_cell.angle_gamma   90.00
#
_symmetry.space_group_name_H-M   'P 1'
#
loop_
_entity.id
_entity.type
_entity.pdbx_description
1 polymer ?
#
loop_
_entity_poly.entity_id
_entity_poly.type
_entity_poly.pdbx_seq_one_letter_code
_entity_poly.pdbx_strand_id
1 'polypeptide(L)' 'MNWQLFSAIFTIASGVTIGVLMTIALVTGFDQIPHIIATAIVGLILSIPIAWIVAKKMQTLTTAKTPVTPVAR' A
#
# COMPACT_ATOMS: atom_id res chain seq x y z
N MET A 1 10.46 5.29 -11.29
CA MET A 1 10.26 5.26 -9.81
C MET A 1 11.15 4.17 -9.27
N ASN A 2 11.82 4.37 -8.13
CA ASN A 2 12.64 3.32 -7.52
C ASN A 2 11.76 2.07 -7.33
N TRP A 3 12.01 1.02 -8.12
CA TRP A 3 11.11 -0.14 -8.23
C TRP A 3 10.94 -0.84 -6.87
N GLN A 4 12.02 -0.85 -6.08
CA GLN A 4 12.06 -1.38 -4.73
C GLN A 4 11.18 -0.60 -3.73
N LEU A 5 11.10 0.73 -3.88
CA LEU A 5 10.30 1.56 -2.98
C LEU A 5 8.80 1.40 -3.27
N PHE A 6 8.45 1.28 -4.55
CA PHE A 6 7.07 1.03 -4.97
C PHE A 6 6.58 -0.35 -4.52
N SER A 7 7.39 -1.41 -4.67
CA SER A 7 7.00 -2.76 -4.25
C SER A 7 6.82 -2.88 -2.74
N ALA A 8 7.73 -2.28 -1.94
CA ALA A 8 7.61 -2.28 -0.49
C ALA A 8 6.32 -1.58 -0.01
N ILE A 9 6.03 -0.40 -0.56
CA ILE A 9 4.82 0.35 -0.22
C ILE A 9 3.56 -0.39 -0.65
N PHE A 10 3.57 -1.01 -1.84
CA PHE A 10 2.43 -1.79 -2.34
C PHE A 10 2.11 -2.99 -1.45
N THR A 11 3.11 -3.72 -0.96
CA THR A 11 2.91 -4.88 -0.07
C THR A 11 2.32 -4.47 1.29
N ILE A 12 2.78 -3.35 1.85
CA ILE A 12 2.24 -2.83 3.11
C ILE A 12 0.81 -2.33 2.89
N ALA A 13 0.59 -1.55 1.84
CA ALA A 13 -0.73 -1.01 1.50
C ALA A 13 -1.74 -2.13 1.24
N SER A 14 -1.37 -3.16 0.47
CA SER A 14 -2.28 -4.27 0.17
C SER A 14 -2.66 -5.05 1.42
N GLY A 15 -1.71 -5.43 2.25
CA GLY A 15 -1.96 -6.15 3.50
C GLY A 15 -2.89 -5.38 4.44
N VAL A 16 -2.62 -4.08 4.66
CA VAL A 16 -3.45 -3.24 5.53
C VAL A 16 -4.86 -3.06 4.95
N THR A 17 -4.99 -2.78 3.65
CA THR A 17 -6.29 -2.53 3.02
C THR A 17 -7.16 -3.79 3.05
N ILE A 18 -6.58 -4.96 2.78
CA ILE A 18 -7.27 -6.26 2.88
C ILE A 18 -7.68 -6.55 4.32
N GLY A 19 -6.75 -6.39 5.29
CA GLY A 19 -7.04 -6.67 6.69
C GLY A 19 -8.14 -5.78 7.27
N VAL A 20 -8.15 -4.49 6.94
CA VAL A 20 -9.21 -3.55 7.39
C VAL A 20 -10.57 -3.95 6.81
N LEU A 21 -10.64 -4.25 5.51
CA LEU A 21 -11.90 -4.67 4.89
C LEU A 21 -12.41 -6.01 5.42
N MET A 22 -11.51 -6.96 5.65
CA MET A 22 -11.85 -8.25 6.25
C MET A 22 -12.38 -8.06 7.68
N THR A 23 -11.77 -7.17 8.47
CA THR A 23 -12.23 -6.86 9.83
C THR A 23 -13.64 -6.25 9.79
N ILE A 24 -13.90 -5.31 8.88
CA ILE A 24 -15.21 -4.70 8.71
C ILE A 24 -16.26 -5.75 8.35
N ALA A 25 -15.95 -6.65 7.41
CA ALA A 25 -16.86 -7.72 6.98
C ALA A 25 -17.26 -8.64 8.13
N LEU A 26 -16.28 -9.06 8.95
CA LEU A 26 -16.51 -9.91 10.12
C LEU A 26 -17.33 -9.18 11.20
N VAL A 27 -17.06 -7.90 11.46
CA VAL A 27 -17.80 -7.08 12.44
C VAL A 27 -19.25 -6.84 12.00
N THR A 28 -19.51 -6.73 10.69
CA THR A 28 -20.87 -6.59 10.16
C THR A 28 -21.68 -7.91 10.15
N GLY A 29 -21.10 -9.02 10.59
CA GLY A 29 -21.79 -10.31 10.71
C GLY A 29 -21.94 -11.08 9.38
N PHE A 30 -21.25 -10.65 8.32
CA PHE A 30 -21.22 -11.37 7.04
C PHE A 30 -20.18 -12.50 7.10
N ASP A 31 -20.54 -13.61 7.74
CA ASP A 31 -19.68 -14.81 7.91
C ASP A 31 -19.72 -15.77 6.69
N GLN A 32 -20.40 -15.37 5.60
CA GLN A 32 -20.45 -16.19 4.39
C GLN A 32 -19.13 -16.08 3.61
N ILE A 33 -18.54 -17.24 3.25
CA ILE A 33 -17.36 -17.39 2.37
C ILE A 33 -17.30 -16.39 1.20
N PRO A 34 -18.37 -16.15 0.41
CA PRO A 34 -18.33 -15.18 -0.69
C PRO A 34 -18.05 -13.73 -0.26
N HIS A 35 -18.45 -13.31 0.94
CA HIS A 35 -18.24 -11.93 1.41
C HIS A 35 -16.77 -11.68 1.77
N ILE A 36 -16.11 -12.67 2.38
CA ILE A 36 -14.68 -12.60 2.70
C ILE A 36 -13.85 -12.48 1.42
N ILE A 37 -14.15 -13.29 0.41
CA ILE A 37 -13.47 -13.24 -0.90
C ILE A 37 -13.71 -11.88 -1.59
N ALA A 38 -14.94 -11.36 -1.55
CA ALA A 38 -15.27 -10.06 -2.10
C ALA A 38 -14.47 -8.93 -1.43
N THR A 39 -14.32 -8.95 -0.10
CA THR A 39 -13.55 -7.93 0.62
C THR A 39 -12.06 -7.95 0.29
N ALA A 40 -11.48 -9.14 0.07
CA ALA A 40 -10.10 -9.27 -0.37
C ALA A 40 -9.89 -8.68 -1.77
N ILE A 41 -10.79 -8.97 -2.72
CA ILE A 41 -10.72 -8.43 -4.09
C ILE A 41 -10.85 -6.90 -4.08
N VAL A 42 -11.83 -6.38 -3.32
CA VAL A 42 -12.04 -4.93 -3.17
C VAL A 42 -10.80 -4.27 -2.54
N GLY A 43 -10.18 -4.89 -1.53
CA GLY A 43 -8.96 -4.41 -0.90
C GLY A 43 -7.75 -4.39 -1.84
N LEU A 44 -7.65 -5.40 -2.71
CA LEU A 44 -6.59 -5.47 -3.71
C LEU A 44 -6.74 -4.37 -4.76
N ILE A 45 -7.97 -4.09 -5.21
CA ILE A 45 -8.25 -3.02 -6.17
C ILE A 45 -7.96 -1.64 -5.55
N LEU A 46 -8.40 -1.41 -4.30
CA LEU A 46 -8.14 -0.16 -3.56
C LEU A 46 -6.65 0.05 -3.25
N SER A 47 -5.89 -1.04 -3.07
CA SER A 47 -4.44 -0.97 -2.83
C SER A 47 -3.68 -0.27 -3.97
N ILE A 48 -4.09 -0.47 -5.23
CA ILE A 48 -3.39 0.07 -6.41
C ILE A 48 -3.30 1.62 -6.38
N PRO A 49 -4.41 2.37 -6.26
CA PRO A 49 -4.34 3.84 -6.18
C PRO A 49 -3.68 4.32 -4.88
N ILE A 50 -3.89 3.63 -3.75
CA ILE A 50 -3.27 3.99 -2.46
C ILE A 50 -1.74 3.88 -2.57
N ALA A 51 -1.24 2.76 -3.09
CA ALA A 51 0.18 2.54 -3.29
C ALA A 51 0.80 3.58 -4.24
N TRP A 52 0.08 3.98 -5.28
CA TRP A 52 0.57 5.01 -6.22
C TRP A 52 0.71 6.40 -5.56
N ILE A 53 -0.28 6.81 -4.76
CA ILE A 53 -0.25 8.08 -4.02
C ILE A 53 0.86 8.08 -2.97
N VAL A 54 0.95 6.99 -2.19
CA VAL A 54 1.94 6.87 -1.11
C VAL A 54 3.35 6.78 -1.69
N ALA A 55 3.57 6.01 -2.76
CA ALA A 55 4.86 5.93 -3.42
C ALA A 55 5.30 7.28 -4.00
N LYS A 56 4.40 8.05 -4.62
CA LYS A 56 4.71 9.42 -5.05
C LYS A 56 5.12 10.32 -3.88
N LYS A 57 4.40 10.28 -2.76
CA LYS A 57 4.75 11.05 -1.55
C LYS A 57 6.10 10.64 -0.99
N MET A 58 6.39 9.34 -0.88
CA MET A 58 7.68 8.85 -0.39
C MET A 58 8.83 9.17 -1.33
N GLN A 59 8.60 9.18 -2.65
CA GLN A 59 9.58 9.65 -3.62
C GLN A 59 9.90 11.15 -3.44
N THR A 60 8.90 12.00 -3.23
CA THR A 60 9.15 13.43 -2.96
C THR A 60 9.96 13.62 -1.69
N LEU A 61 9.68 12.85 -0.64
CA LEU A 61 10.40 12.91 0.63
C LEU A 61 11.84 12.35 0.54
N THR A 62 12.07 11.28 -0.24
CA THR A 62 13.42 10.72 -0.42
C THR A 62 14.30 11.64 -1.28
N THR A 63 13.75 12.26 -2.32
CA THR A 63 14.46 13.25 -3.15
C THR A 63 14.80 14.52 -2.34
N ALA A 64 13.96 14.93 -1.39
CA ALA A 64 14.26 16.05 -0.51
C ALA A 64 15.45 15.80 0.44
N LYS A 65 15.88 14.55 0.62
CA LYS A 65 16.95 14.16 1.56
C LYS A 65 18.32 13.93 0.91
N THR A 66 18.49 14.18 -0.38
CA THR A 66 19.80 14.10 -1.05
C THR A 66 20.28 15.45 -1.58
N PRO A 67 20.99 16.23 -0.75
CA PRO A 67 22.25 16.83 -1.13
C PRO A 67 23.37 15.95 -0.54
N VAL A 68 23.62 14.79 -1.16
CA VAL A 68 24.91 14.11 -0.93
C VAL A 68 25.88 14.64 -1.97
N THR A 69 26.53 15.75 -1.63
CA THR A 69 27.77 16.17 -2.28
C THR A 69 28.72 14.98 -2.20
N PRO A 70 29.11 14.35 -3.33
CA PRO A 70 30.24 13.44 -3.27
C PRO A 70 31.44 14.34 -2.98
N VAL A 71 31.98 14.25 -1.77
CA VAL A 71 33.30 14.81 -1.48
C VAL A 71 34.25 14.11 -2.43
N ALA A 72 34.79 14.88 -3.39
CA ALA A 72 35.86 14.46 -4.26
C ALA A 72 36.99 13.88 -3.42
N ARG A 73 37.24 12.59 -3.59
CA ARG A 73 38.49 11.92 -3.24
C ARG A 73 38.81 10.93 -4.34
#